data_AF-A0A177EFT5-F1
#
_entry.id   AF-A0A177EFT5-F1
#
_cell.length_a   1.000
_cell.length_b   1.000
_cell.length_c   1.000
_cell.angle_alpha   90.00
_cell.angle_beta   90.00
_cell.angle_gamma   90.00
#
_symmetry.space_group_name_H-M   'P 1'
#
loop_
_entity.id
_entity.type
_entity.pdbx_description
1 polymer ?
#
loop_
_entity_poly.entity_id
_entity_poly.type
_entity_poly.pdbx_seq_one_letter_code
_entity_poly.pdbx_strand_id
1 'polypeptide(L)'
;MSTSKTEYGFTVRDNQEKGQTLYSQEIEAMMYTCGDVRIPNKESSTYMEQIIYVQLKLLLSNAYKVSKMKGSKKINIEDIVFLMRNNPHRVKKLSNYIIFKDVRNKVNKDAISLRAASETRLRYNWLPKHVYEMPEHTHGRLYIIDKMTEGMSKEEYLDFTECRQASFTFRKGKRFKEFLNTQYKMKDDLLDVLGFLACEIVFDIISIASKINALKSKKSQINPDIKGMFKERMHKKPITVADIDEACRQLKLKNVIY
;
A
#
# COMPACT_ATOMS: atom_id res chain seq x y z
N MET A 1 21.32 8.74 -30.19
CA MET A 1 19.95 8.44 -30.67
C MET A 1 19.73 6.94 -30.61
N SER A 2 19.06 6.46 -29.56
CA SER A 2 18.30 5.21 -29.54
C SER A 2 17.28 5.38 -28.43
N THR A 3 16.08 5.80 -28.81
CA THR A 3 14.95 6.00 -27.89
C THR A 3 14.14 4.71 -27.86
N SER A 4 14.36 3.90 -26.83
CA SER A 4 13.45 2.81 -26.50
C SER A 4 12.16 3.40 -25.92
N LYS A 5 11.16 3.60 -26.79
CA LYS A 5 9.79 3.89 -26.37
C LYS A 5 9.19 2.62 -25.76
N THR A 6 9.01 2.62 -24.44
CA THR A 6 8.03 1.74 -23.80
C THR A 6 6.63 2.33 -24.00
N GLU A 7 5.61 1.48 -24.12
CA GLU A 7 4.22 1.86 -24.46
C GLU A 7 3.52 2.79 -23.45
N TYR A 8 4.20 3.17 -22.37
CA TYR A 8 3.76 4.18 -21.43
C TYR A 8 4.49 5.49 -21.76
N GLY A 9 3.83 6.36 -22.51
CA GLY A 9 4.33 7.67 -22.93
C GLY A 9 4.66 8.64 -21.79
N PHE A 10 5.71 8.34 -21.03
CA PHE A 10 6.36 9.25 -20.09
C PHE A 10 7.75 9.57 -20.63
N THR A 11 7.98 10.84 -20.97
CA THR A 11 9.34 11.33 -21.10
C THR A 11 9.95 11.32 -19.71
N VAL A 12 10.83 10.36 -19.44
CA VAL A 12 11.83 10.50 -18.39
C VAL A 12 12.62 11.75 -18.78
N ARG A 13 12.35 12.88 -18.11
CA ARG A 13 13.25 14.02 -18.21
C ARG A 13 14.52 13.58 -17.50
N ASP A 14 15.53 13.25 -18.30
CA ASP A 14 16.89 12.85 -17.89
C ASP A 14 17.66 13.93 -17.08
N ASN A 15 16.98 14.86 -16.41
CA ASN A 15 17.63 15.91 -15.64
C ASN A 15 16.73 16.40 -14.49
N GLN A 16 16.51 15.55 -13.50
CA GLN A 16 16.45 15.95 -12.08
C GLN A 16 17.05 14.80 -11.27
N GLU A 17 18.23 15.05 -10.70
CA GLU A 17 18.96 14.37 -9.62
C GLU A 17 18.63 12.89 -9.36
N LYS A 18 19.66 12.02 -9.28
CA LYS A 18 19.52 10.67 -8.66
C LYS A 18 18.91 10.83 -7.26
N GLY A 19 17.59 10.82 -7.18
CA GLY A 19 16.84 11.03 -5.96
C GLY A 19 17.21 9.90 -5.01
N GLN A 20 17.85 10.24 -3.91
CA GLN A 20 18.15 9.30 -2.86
C GLN A 20 16.85 8.60 -2.46
N THR A 21 16.79 7.27 -2.60
CA THR A 21 15.63 6.50 -2.19
C THR A 21 15.39 6.73 -0.70
N LEU A 22 14.25 7.32 -0.34
CA LEU A 22 13.91 7.68 1.01
C LEU A 22 13.16 6.56 1.73
N TYR A 23 12.60 5.57 1.05
CA TYR A 23 11.78 4.54 1.73
C TYR A 23 12.10 3.11 1.31
N SER A 24 13.27 2.90 0.71
CA SER A 24 13.75 1.58 0.28
C SER A 24 13.56 0.46 1.30
N GLN A 25 14.01 0.64 2.54
CA GLN A 25 13.97 -0.40 3.57
C GLN A 25 12.53 -0.72 3.99
N GLU A 26 11.71 0.32 4.17
CA GLU A 26 10.31 0.19 4.55
C GLU A 26 9.49 -0.48 3.45
N ILE A 27 9.75 -0.13 2.19
CA ILE A 27 9.10 -0.73 1.03
C ILE A 27 9.52 -2.19 0.88
N GLU A 28 10.79 -2.52 1.01
CA GLU A 28 11.27 -3.91 0.94
C GLU A 28 10.64 -4.77 2.05
N ALA A 29 10.55 -4.26 3.28
CA ALA A 29 9.86 -4.92 4.39
C ALA A 29 8.36 -5.13 4.11
N MET A 30 7.69 -4.11 3.55
CA MET A 30 6.29 -4.25 3.14
C MET A 30 6.12 -5.26 2.00
N MET A 31 6.99 -5.25 0.99
CA MET A 31 6.96 -6.20 -0.13
C MET A 31 7.08 -7.65 0.37
N TYR A 32 8.05 -7.93 1.26
CA TYR A 32 8.21 -9.24 1.88
C TYR A 32 6.94 -9.69 2.62
N THR A 33 6.37 -8.82 3.46
CA THR A 33 5.18 -9.16 4.26
C THR A 33 3.89 -9.26 3.45
N CYS A 34 3.85 -8.68 2.25
CA CYS A 34 2.80 -8.86 1.27
C CYS A 34 2.96 -10.16 0.44
N GLY A 35 4.07 -10.87 0.62
CA GLY A 35 4.35 -12.13 -0.02
C GLY A 35 5.45 -12.10 -1.07
N ASP A 36 6.26 -11.07 -1.21
CA ASP A 36 7.51 -11.20 -1.98
C ASP A 36 8.54 -12.07 -1.22
N VAL A 37 9.70 -12.31 -1.82
CA VAL A 37 10.85 -12.91 -1.13
C VAL A 37 11.37 -11.96 -0.03
N ARG A 38 12.15 -12.52 0.91
CA ARG A 38 12.75 -11.74 2.01
C ARG A 38 13.64 -10.59 1.55
N ILE A 39 14.34 -10.77 0.42
CA ILE A 39 15.19 -9.75 -0.20
C ILE A 39 14.60 -9.44 -1.58
N PRO A 40 13.67 -8.48 -1.68
CA PRO A 40 13.07 -8.06 -2.95
C PRO A 40 14.12 -7.54 -3.92
N ASN A 41 13.78 -7.54 -5.22
CA ASN A 41 14.62 -6.89 -6.23
C ASN A 41 14.69 -5.38 -5.96
N LYS A 42 15.91 -4.83 -5.88
CA LYS A 42 16.16 -3.40 -5.61
C LYS A 42 15.55 -2.47 -6.65
N GLU A 43 15.55 -2.89 -7.92
CA GLU A 43 14.92 -2.13 -8.99
C GLU A 43 13.40 -2.05 -8.77
N SER A 44 12.80 -3.14 -8.30
CA SER A 44 11.36 -3.24 -8.04
C SER A 44 10.95 -2.43 -6.81
N SER A 45 11.75 -2.42 -5.74
CA SER A 45 11.49 -1.57 -4.57
C SER A 45 11.64 -0.08 -4.88
N THR A 46 12.63 0.29 -5.69
CA THR A 46 12.82 1.67 -6.17
C THR A 46 11.65 2.12 -7.06
N TYR A 47 11.21 1.26 -7.98
CA TYR A 47 10.08 1.54 -8.84
C TYR A 47 8.77 1.68 -8.06
N MET A 48 8.57 0.83 -7.05
CA MET A 48 7.43 0.94 -6.13
C MET A 48 7.43 2.30 -5.39
N GLU A 49 8.59 2.77 -4.92
CA GLU A 49 8.71 4.08 -4.27
C GLU A 49 8.25 5.22 -5.20
N GLN A 50 8.65 5.18 -6.47
CA GLN A 50 8.24 6.15 -7.49
C GLN A 50 6.72 6.11 -7.75
N ILE A 51 6.12 4.92 -7.85
CA ILE A 51 4.67 4.78 -8.05
C ILE A 51 3.93 5.40 -6.86
N ILE A 52 4.32 5.07 -5.62
CA ILE A 52 3.68 5.62 -4.41
C ILE A 52 3.76 7.15 -4.40
N TYR A 53 4.94 7.71 -4.70
CA TYR A 53 5.12 9.15 -4.78
C TYR A 53 4.12 9.81 -5.75
N VAL A 54 4.02 9.28 -6.97
CA VAL A 54 3.10 9.80 -8.00
C VAL A 54 1.65 9.69 -7.55
N GLN A 55 1.24 8.54 -7.01
CA GLN A 55 -0.13 8.29 -6.55
C GLN A 55 -0.54 9.26 -5.43
N LEU A 56 0.31 9.45 -4.42
CA LEU A 56 0.03 10.35 -3.31
C LEU A 56 0.00 11.81 -3.77
N LYS A 57 0.88 12.22 -4.69
CA LYS A 57 0.90 13.58 -5.25
C LYS A 57 -0.37 13.88 -6.03
N LEU A 58 -0.85 12.94 -6.83
CA LEU A 58 -2.10 13.06 -7.57
C LEU A 58 -3.31 13.13 -6.63
N LEU A 59 -3.34 12.26 -5.62
CA LEU A 59 -4.37 12.26 -4.58
C LEU A 59 -4.43 13.63 -3.87
N LEU A 60 -3.29 14.17 -3.45
CA LEU A 60 -3.18 15.47 -2.80
C LEU A 60 -3.65 16.62 -3.68
N SER A 61 -3.24 16.63 -4.95
CA SER A 61 -3.67 17.66 -5.91
C SER A 61 -5.19 17.64 -6.10
N ASN A 62 -5.78 16.45 -6.23
CA ASN A 62 -7.23 16.31 -6.36
C ASN A 62 -7.96 16.67 -5.08
N ALA A 63 -7.42 16.32 -3.91
CA ALA A 63 -8.02 16.65 -2.62
C ALA A 63 -8.02 18.16 -2.39
N TYR A 64 -6.96 18.85 -2.82
CA TYR A 64 -6.90 20.30 -2.80
C TYR A 64 -7.97 20.95 -3.70
N LYS A 65 -8.22 20.40 -4.90
CA LYS A 65 -9.32 20.88 -5.77
C LYS A 65 -10.68 20.72 -5.09
N VAL A 66 -10.94 19.57 -4.45
CA VAL A 66 -12.17 19.33 -3.69
C VAL A 66 -12.31 20.32 -2.53
N SER A 67 -11.26 20.49 -1.74
CA SER A 67 -11.22 21.49 -0.65
C SER A 67 -11.55 22.90 -1.15
N LYS A 68 -10.97 23.30 -2.30
CA LYS A 68 -11.18 24.62 -2.89
C LYS A 68 -12.63 24.81 -3.36
N MET A 69 -13.23 23.79 -3.98
CA MET A 69 -14.65 23.82 -4.38
C MET A 69 -15.59 23.93 -3.17
N LYS A 70 -15.22 23.36 -2.03
CA LYS A 70 -15.93 23.50 -0.74
C LYS A 70 -15.75 24.89 -0.09
N GLY A 71 -14.85 25.73 -0.61
CA GLY A 71 -14.48 27.02 0.00
C GLY A 71 -13.46 26.90 1.15
N SER A 72 -12.90 25.70 1.39
CA SER A 72 -11.84 25.52 2.40
C SER A 72 -10.46 25.82 1.82
N LYS A 73 -9.65 26.55 2.59
CA LYS A 73 -8.25 26.83 2.26
C LYS A 73 -7.28 25.70 2.64
N LYS A 74 -7.76 24.69 3.39
CA LYS A 74 -6.96 23.59 3.93
C LYS A 74 -7.59 22.25 3.58
N ILE A 75 -6.74 21.29 3.22
CA ILE A 75 -7.16 19.90 2.93
C ILE A 75 -7.56 19.24 4.24
N ASN A 76 -8.76 18.67 4.27
CA ASN A 76 -9.25 17.86 5.38
C ASN A 76 -9.34 16.39 4.97
N ILE A 77 -9.52 15.50 5.95
CA ILE A 77 -9.63 14.05 5.73
C ILE A 77 -10.88 13.73 4.91
N GLU A 78 -11.97 14.48 5.08
CA GLU A 78 -13.21 14.31 4.31
C GLU A 78 -13.00 14.52 2.81
N ASP A 79 -12.05 15.38 2.42
CA ASP A 79 -11.73 15.63 1.00
C ASP A 79 -11.08 14.39 0.36
N ILE A 80 -10.23 13.67 1.11
CA ILE A 80 -9.62 12.41 0.69
C ILE A 80 -10.68 11.29 0.64
N VAL A 81 -11.51 11.20 1.67
CA VAL A 81 -12.59 10.20 1.73
C VAL A 81 -13.57 10.39 0.58
N PHE A 82 -13.90 11.62 0.23
CA PHE A 82 -14.77 11.95 -0.90
C PHE A 82 -14.19 11.49 -2.25
N LEU A 83 -12.87 11.58 -2.46
CA LEU A 83 -12.23 11.05 -3.66
C LEU A 83 -12.36 9.54 -3.75
N MET A 84 -12.31 8.85 -2.61
CA MET A 84 -12.41 7.39 -2.53
C MET A 84 -13.85 6.84 -2.54
N ARG A 85 -14.88 7.70 -2.66
CA ARG A 85 -16.31 7.34 -2.53
C ARG A 85 -16.78 6.22 -3.45
N ASN A 86 -16.16 6.06 -4.61
CA ASN A 86 -16.49 5.01 -5.58
C ASN A 86 -16.08 3.60 -5.11
N ASN A 87 -15.27 3.50 -4.05
CA ASN A 87 -14.90 2.22 -3.44
C ASN A 87 -15.33 2.20 -1.96
N PRO A 88 -16.58 1.76 -1.67
CA PRO A 88 -17.14 1.68 -0.33
C PRO A 88 -16.26 0.92 0.68
N HIS A 89 -15.60 -0.15 0.24
CA HIS A 89 -14.76 -0.97 1.11
C HIS A 89 -13.47 -0.26 1.53
N ARG A 90 -12.85 0.51 0.62
CA ARG A 90 -11.68 1.32 0.97
C ARG A 90 -12.04 2.45 1.92
N VAL A 91 -13.20 3.08 1.73
CA VAL A 91 -13.73 4.10 2.64
C VAL A 91 -13.95 3.53 4.04
N LYS A 92 -14.61 2.36 4.14
CA LYS A 92 -14.77 1.64 5.41
C LYS A 92 -13.43 1.37 6.06
N LYS A 93 -12.47 0.86 5.31
CA LYS A 93 -11.15 0.51 5.84
C LYS A 93 -10.40 1.73 6.38
N LEU A 94 -10.44 2.84 5.65
CA LEU A 94 -9.88 4.12 6.11
C LEU A 94 -10.59 4.63 7.37
N SER A 95 -11.92 4.55 7.40
CA SER A 95 -12.73 4.91 8.57
C SER A 95 -12.34 4.09 9.81
N ASN A 96 -12.19 2.78 9.66
CA ASN A 96 -11.75 1.89 10.73
C ASN A 96 -10.33 2.23 11.20
N TYR A 97 -9.39 2.51 10.27
CA TYR A 97 -8.04 2.95 10.62
C TYR A 97 -8.05 4.22 11.49
N ILE A 98 -8.84 5.23 11.13
CA ILE A 98 -8.95 6.48 11.90
C ILE A 98 -9.51 6.19 13.30
N ILE A 99 -10.58 5.39 13.40
CA ILE A 99 -11.18 5.00 14.69
C ILE A 99 -10.17 4.25 15.56
N PHE A 100 -9.50 3.23 15.03
CA PHE A 100 -8.53 2.44 15.80
C PHE A 100 -7.32 3.27 16.22
N LYS A 101 -6.89 4.25 15.42
CA LYS A 101 -5.85 5.22 15.80
C LYS A 101 -6.31 6.05 17.00
N ASP A 102 -7.53 6.60 16.95
CA ASP A 102 -8.08 7.39 18.05
C ASP A 102 -8.25 6.57 19.32
N VAL A 103 -8.74 5.34 19.20
CA VAL A 103 -8.84 4.39 20.32
C VAL A 103 -7.45 4.11 20.91
N ARG A 104 -6.46 3.79 20.09
CA ARG A 104 -5.09 3.53 20.55
C ARG A 104 -4.51 4.74 21.28
N ASN A 105 -4.71 5.94 20.74
CA ASN A 105 -4.26 7.18 21.36
C ASN A 105 -4.96 7.46 22.69
N LYS A 106 -6.26 7.15 22.79
CA LYS A 106 -7.06 7.28 24.02
C LYS A 106 -6.64 6.27 25.07
N VAL A 107 -6.51 4.99 24.74
CA VAL A 107 -6.05 3.94 25.67
C VAL A 107 -4.67 4.25 26.24
N ASN A 108 -3.78 4.83 25.43
CA ASN A 108 -2.45 5.26 25.89
C ASN A 108 -2.49 6.47 26.84
N LYS A 109 -3.59 7.22 26.90
CA LYS A 109 -3.75 8.43 27.73
C LYS A 109 -4.66 8.23 28.93
N ASP A 110 -5.76 7.49 28.73
CA ASP A 110 -6.84 7.25 29.68
C ASP A 110 -7.22 5.75 29.62
N ALA A 111 -7.39 5.10 30.79
CA ALA A 111 -7.87 3.72 30.88
C ALA A 111 -9.37 3.64 30.53
N ILE A 112 -9.72 3.79 29.25
CA ILE A 112 -11.10 3.84 28.77
C ILE A 112 -11.61 2.45 28.34
N SER A 113 -12.87 2.16 28.68
CA SER A 113 -13.62 1.01 28.17
C SER A 113 -13.80 1.07 26.65
N LEU A 114 -13.27 0.08 25.93
CA LEU A 114 -13.27 -0.04 24.46
C LEU A 114 -14.67 0.01 23.82
N ARG A 115 -15.74 -0.27 24.58
CA ARG A 115 -17.13 -0.34 24.08
C ARG A 115 -17.71 1.03 23.70
N ALA A 116 -17.35 2.11 24.41
CA ALA A 116 -17.92 3.43 24.16
C ALA A 116 -17.29 4.13 22.94
N ALA A 117 -16.03 3.83 22.62
CA ALA A 117 -15.30 4.46 21.51
C ALA A 117 -15.70 3.92 20.13
N SER A 118 -16.22 2.69 20.04
CA SER A 118 -16.73 2.11 18.79
C SER A 118 -18.03 2.76 18.29
N GLU A 119 -18.72 3.52 19.13
CA GLU A 119 -20.00 4.15 18.79
C GLU A 119 -19.85 5.51 18.11
N THR A 120 -18.69 6.16 18.18
CA THR A 120 -18.38 7.39 17.43
C THR A 120 -18.02 7.06 15.98
N ARG A 121 -18.96 6.40 15.28
CA ARG A 121 -18.77 6.02 13.89
C ARG A 121 -18.66 7.29 13.04
N LEU A 122 -17.56 7.44 12.29
CA LEU A 122 -17.50 8.24 11.06
C LEU A 122 -18.44 7.60 10.03
N ARG A 123 -19.76 7.71 10.25
CA ARG A 123 -20.77 7.26 9.31
C ARG A 123 -21.00 8.35 8.29
N TYR A 124 -20.59 8.07 7.07
CA TYR A 124 -20.89 8.93 5.95
C TYR A 124 -22.31 8.65 5.50
N ASN A 125 -23.17 9.67 5.50
CA ASN A 125 -24.59 9.53 5.14
C ASN A 125 -24.80 8.89 3.75
N TRP A 126 -23.87 9.10 2.83
CA TRP A 126 -23.89 8.53 1.48
C TRP A 126 -23.36 7.09 1.40
N LEU A 127 -22.73 6.55 2.45
CA LEU A 127 -22.23 5.18 2.47
C LEU A 127 -23.33 4.24 3.00
N PRO A 128 -23.80 3.24 2.23
CA PRO A 128 -24.87 2.36 2.67
C PRO A 128 -24.54 1.63 3.97
N LYS A 129 -25.52 1.52 4.88
CA LYS A 129 -25.33 0.91 6.22
C LYS A 129 -24.76 -0.51 6.15
N HIS A 130 -25.24 -1.33 5.20
CA HIS A 130 -24.77 -2.70 5.01
C HIS A 130 -23.26 -2.78 4.79
N VAL A 131 -22.64 -1.78 4.16
CA VAL A 131 -21.18 -1.75 3.96
C VAL A 131 -20.45 -1.77 5.30
N TYR A 132 -20.95 -1.04 6.31
CA TYR A 132 -20.40 -1.04 7.66
C TYR A 132 -20.57 -2.39 8.38
N GLU A 133 -21.60 -3.16 8.02
CA GLU A 133 -21.91 -4.46 8.63
C GLU A 133 -21.18 -5.63 7.95
N MET A 134 -20.78 -5.49 6.68
CA MET A 134 -20.04 -6.51 5.94
C MET A 134 -18.75 -6.93 6.67
N PRO A 135 -18.36 -8.21 6.67
CA PRO A 135 -17.06 -8.62 7.21
C PRO A 135 -15.92 -7.83 6.58
N GLU A 136 -14.91 -7.47 7.37
CA GLU A 136 -13.76 -6.77 6.81
C GLU A 136 -13.03 -7.65 5.79
N HIS A 137 -12.66 -7.07 4.64
CA HIS A 137 -11.73 -7.67 3.68
C HIS A 137 -10.35 -7.97 4.29
N THR A 138 -10.09 -7.49 5.52
CA THR A 138 -8.91 -7.83 6.33
C THR A 138 -8.82 -9.33 6.62
N HIS A 139 -9.93 -10.07 6.69
CA HIS A 139 -9.91 -11.53 6.96
C HIS A 139 -9.11 -12.31 5.92
N GLY A 140 -9.24 -11.95 4.63
CA GLY A 140 -8.47 -12.60 3.58
C GLY A 140 -6.97 -12.33 3.70
N ARG A 141 -6.58 -11.11 4.12
CA ARG A 141 -5.16 -10.76 4.32
C ARG A 141 -4.57 -11.46 5.54
N LEU A 142 -5.32 -11.54 6.64
CA LEU A 142 -4.88 -12.27 7.85
C LEU A 142 -4.70 -13.75 7.55
N TYR A 143 -5.65 -14.37 6.85
CA TYR A 143 -5.53 -15.77 6.41
C TYR A 143 -4.29 -16.02 5.54
N ILE A 144 -4.00 -15.12 4.59
CA ILE A 144 -2.79 -15.23 3.76
C ILE A 144 -1.52 -15.15 4.61
N ILE A 145 -1.48 -14.23 5.58
CA ILE A 145 -0.34 -14.09 6.49
C ILE A 145 -0.17 -15.35 7.33
N ASP A 146 -1.24 -15.86 7.95
CA ASP A 146 -1.19 -17.08 8.76
C ASP A 146 -0.63 -18.25 7.95
N LYS A 147 -1.06 -18.39 6.69
CA LYS A 147 -0.53 -19.40 5.76
C LYS A 147 0.92 -19.18 5.34
N MET A 148 1.38 -17.93 5.26
CA MET A 148 2.79 -17.63 4.99
C MET A 148 3.67 -17.98 6.19
N THR A 149 3.19 -17.73 7.41
CA THR A 149 3.98 -17.89 8.64
C THR A 149 3.92 -19.30 9.23
N GLU A 150 3.02 -20.17 8.77
CA GLU A 150 2.80 -21.54 9.28
C GLU A 150 4.07 -22.40 9.32
N GLY A 151 5.01 -22.19 8.38
CA GLY A 151 6.25 -22.95 8.26
C GLY A 151 7.53 -22.19 8.63
N MET A 152 7.44 -20.99 9.17
CA MET A 152 8.61 -20.17 9.48
C MET A 152 9.33 -20.67 10.75
N SER A 153 10.66 -20.56 10.76
CA SER A 153 11.42 -20.69 12.00
C SER A 153 11.07 -19.57 12.99
N LYS A 154 11.50 -19.70 14.24
CA LYS A 154 11.33 -18.63 15.24
C LYS A 154 12.00 -17.34 14.78
N GLU A 155 13.21 -17.43 14.25
CA GLU A 155 14.01 -16.29 13.78
C GLU A 155 13.35 -15.63 12.57
N GLU A 156 12.90 -16.43 11.61
CA GLU A 156 12.18 -15.95 10.42
C GLU A 156 10.86 -15.27 10.78
N TYR A 157 10.12 -15.84 11.74
CA TYR A 157 8.87 -15.26 12.22
C TYR A 157 9.11 -13.93 12.94
N LEU A 158 10.11 -13.83 13.81
CA LEU A 158 10.46 -12.59 14.50
C LEU A 158 10.81 -11.49 13.49
N ASP A 159 11.68 -11.78 12.53
CA ASP A 159 12.03 -10.87 11.44
C ASP A 159 10.81 -10.47 10.58
N PHE A 160 9.92 -11.42 10.25
CA PHE A 160 8.66 -11.13 9.56
C PHE A 160 7.77 -10.18 10.36
N THR A 161 7.62 -10.39 11.67
CA THR A 161 6.80 -9.52 12.51
C THR A 161 7.35 -8.11 12.65
N GLU A 162 8.68 -7.95 12.63
CA GLU A 162 9.33 -6.64 12.60
C GLU A 162 9.07 -5.94 11.26
N CYS A 163 9.29 -6.64 10.14
CA CYS A 163 9.01 -6.12 8.80
C CYS A 163 7.54 -5.71 8.63
N ARG A 164 6.60 -6.46 9.22
CA ARG A 164 5.16 -6.18 9.14
C ARG A 164 4.76 -4.87 9.83
N GLN A 165 5.59 -4.37 10.74
CA GLN A 165 5.39 -3.08 11.41
C GLN A 165 5.95 -1.90 10.61
N ALA A 166 6.53 -2.13 9.43
CA ALA A 166 7.03 -1.08 8.56
C ALA A 166 5.93 -0.05 8.27
N SER A 167 6.33 1.22 8.27
CA SER A 167 5.43 2.37 8.12
C SER A 167 6.17 3.55 7.50
N PHE A 168 5.46 4.32 6.68
CA PHE A 168 5.95 5.58 6.12
C PHE A 168 6.02 6.71 7.15
N THR A 169 5.11 6.73 8.14
CA THR A 169 4.92 7.90 9.02
C THR A 169 5.30 7.66 10.48
N PHE A 170 5.30 6.41 10.97
CA PHE A 170 5.61 6.12 12.37
C PHE A 170 7.02 6.60 12.74
N ARG A 171 7.10 7.60 13.64
CA ARG A 171 8.32 8.32 14.04
C ARG A 171 9.09 8.96 12.86
N LYS A 172 8.45 9.11 11.69
CA LYS A 172 9.08 9.55 10.42
C LYS A 172 8.30 10.67 9.72
N GLY A 173 7.47 11.42 10.46
CA GLY A 173 6.60 12.45 9.87
C GLY A 173 7.34 13.54 9.07
N LYS A 174 8.52 13.99 9.52
CA LYS A 174 9.34 14.98 8.79
C LYS A 174 9.84 14.41 7.45
N ARG A 175 10.39 13.19 7.47
CA ARG A 175 10.86 12.47 6.28
C ARG A 175 9.72 12.23 5.29
N PHE A 176 8.52 11.93 5.78
CA PHE A 176 7.36 11.73 4.90
C PHE A 176 6.88 13.03 4.27
N LYS A 177 6.89 14.15 5.03
CA LYS A 177 6.59 15.48 4.49
C LYS A 177 7.58 15.87 3.39
N GLU A 178 8.87 15.57 3.58
CA GLU A 178 9.92 15.77 2.58
C GLU A 178 9.72 14.89 1.34
N PHE A 179 9.44 13.59 1.54
CA PHE A 179 9.14 12.66 0.47
C PHE A 179 7.96 13.10 -0.40
N LEU A 180 6.87 13.61 0.21
CA LEU A 180 5.73 14.13 -0.54
C LEU A 180 6.08 15.38 -1.36
N ASN A 181 7.13 16.11 -0.97
CA ASN A 181 7.62 17.35 -1.58
C ASN A 181 6.46 18.26 -2.03
N THR A 182 5.62 18.64 -1.06
CA THR A 182 4.35 19.33 -1.33
C THR A 182 4.30 20.71 -0.72
N GLN A 183 3.70 21.64 -1.47
CA GLN A 183 3.43 23.01 -1.07
C GLN A 183 2.18 23.15 -0.18
N TYR A 184 1.41 22.08 0.01
CA TYR A 184 0.21 22.10 0.84
C TYR A 184 0.56 21.98 2.33
N LYS A 185 0.08 22.92 3.16
CA LYS A 185 0.16 22.80 4.62
C LYS A 185 -0.82 21.71 5.08
N MET A 186 -0.30 20.69 5.75
CA MET A 186 -1.07 19.53 6.23
C MET A 186 -0.98 19.37 7.74
N LYS A 187 -2.10 18.98 8.36
CA LYS A 187 -2.14 18.53 9.76
C LYS A 187 -1.55 17.13 9.88
N ASP A 188 -1.07 16.78 11.08
CA ASP A 188 -0.45 15.47 11.32
C ASP A 188 -1.45 14.31 11.13
N ASP A 189 -2.74 14.50 11.40
CA ASP A 189 -3.76 13.46 11.12
C ASP A 189 -3.92 13.18 9.63
N LEU A 190 -3.84 14.21 8.78
CA LEU A 190 -3.85 14.03 7.33
C LEU A 190 -2.59 13.31 6.87
N LEU A 191 -1.44 13.63 7.46
CA LEU A 191 -0.17 12.95 7.18
C LEU A 191 -0.25 11.46 7.47
N ASP A 192 -0.83 11.08 8.60
CA ASP A 192 -1.02 9.67 8.98
C ASP A 192 -2.00 8.94 8.05
N VAL A 193 -3.09 9.60 7.64
CA VAL A 193 -4.01 9.05 6.63
C VAL A 193 -3.28 8.79 5.31
N LEU A 194 -2.44 9.72 4.84
CA LEU A 194 -1.62 9.52 3.64
C LEU A 194 -0.60 8.39 3.82
N GLY A 195 0.00 8.25 5.01
CA GLY A 195 0.89 7.15 5.34
C GLY A 195 0.19 5.79 5.30
N PHE A 196 -1.03 5.71 5.84
CA PHE A 196 -1.87 4.52 5.75
C PHE A 196 -2.20 4.17 4.29
N LEU A 197 -2.59 5.17 3.49
CA LEU A 197 -2.89 4.96 2.07
C LEU A 197 -1.65 4.54 1.27
N ALA A 198 -0.47 5.06 1.61
CA ALA A 198 0.80 4.64 1.01
C ALA A 198 1.07 3.14 1.24
N CYS A 199 0.88 2.66 2.48
CA CYS A 199 0.97 1.24 2.78
C CYS A 199 -0.06 0.44 1.97
N GLU A 200 -1.32 0.89 1.92
CA GLU A 200 -2.37 0.22 1.15
C GLU A 200 -2.04 0.10 -0.35
N ILE A 201 -1.41 1.12 -0.95
CA ILE A 201 -0.95 1.07 -2.35
C ILE A 201 0.08 -0.06 -2.54
N VAL A 202 1.06 -0.19 -1.64
CA VAL A 202 2.03 -1.30 -1.68
C VAL A 202 1.31 -2.63 -1.60
N PHE A 203 0.38 -2.79 -0.64
CA PHE A 203 -0.39 -4.02 -0.47
C PHE A 203 -1.17 -4.39 -1.73
N ASP A 204 -1.89 -3.44 -2.33
CA ASP A 204 -2.73 -3.69 -3.49
C ASP A 204 -1.90 -4.13 -4.70
N ILE A 205 -0.76 -3.45 -4.95
CA ILE A 205 0.14 -3.77 -6.06
C ILE A 205 0.80 -5.12 -5.83
N ILE A 206 1.43 -5.34 -4.68
CA ILE A 206 2.18 -6.58 -4.41
C ILE A 206 1.28 -7.81 -4.31
N SER A 207 0.06 -7.67 -3.78
CA SER A 207 -0.90 -8.78 -3.75
C SER A 207 -1.27 -9.28 -5.15
N ILE A 208 -1.28 -8.41 -6.15
CA ILE A 208 -1.54 -8.78 -7.56
C ILE A 208 -0.24 -9.23 -8.23
N ALA A 209 0.86 -8.50 -8.05
CA ALA A 209 2.17 -8.83 -8.61
C ALA A 209 2.64 -10.22 -8.15
N SER A 210 2.45 -10.59 -6.88
CA SER A 210 2.76 -11.92 -6.38
C SER A 210 1.93 -13.02 -7.04
N LYS A 211 0.67 -12.75 -7.43
CA LYS A 211 -0.16 -13.73 -8.15
C LYS A 211 0.34 -13.90 -9.58
N ILE A 212 0.69 -12.80 -10.25
CA ILE A 212 1.26 -12.81 -11.61
C ILE A 212 2.59 -13.58 -11.62
N ASN A 213 3.48 -13.27 -10.68
CA ASN A 213 4.79 -13.91 -10.52
C ASN A 213 4.66 -15.43 -10.25
N ALA A 214 3.69 -15.83 -9.42
CA ALA A 214 3.40 -17.25 -9.17
C ALA A 214 2.88 -17.96 -10.43
N LEU A 215 2.02 -17.32 -11.23
CA LEU A 215 1.51 -17.88 -12.49
C LEU A 215 2.62 -17.99 -13.55
N LYS A 216 3.49 -17.00 -13.66
CA LYS A 216 4.68 -17.04 -14.54
C LYS A 216 5.58 -18.21 -14.16
N SER A 217 5.87 -18.36 -12.87
CA SER A 217 6.68 -19.48 -12.35
C SER A 217 6.08 -20.83 -12.70
N LYS A 218 4.76 -21.01 -12.62
CA LYS A 218 4.07 -22.26 -13.03
C LYS A 218 4.15 -22.53 -14.53
N LYS A 219 4.05 -21.50 -15.38
CA LYS A 219 4.16 -21.66 -16.84
C LYS A 219 5.58 -22.06 -17.25
N SER A 220 6.60 -21.48 -16.63
CA SER A 220 8.00 -21.84 -16.85
C SER A 220 8.38 -23.24 -16.34
N GLN A 221 7.53 -23.88 -15.53
CA GLN A 221 7.75 -25.25 -15.01
C GLN A 221 7.36 -26.36 -15.99
N ILE A 222 6.62 -26.06 -17.05
CA ILE A 222 6.22 -27.05 -18.05
C ILE A 222 7.39 -27.25 -19.02
N ASN A 223 8.46 -27.89 -18.54
CA ASN A 223 9.44 -28.50 -19.42
C ASN A 223 9.11 -30.00 -19.53
N PRO A 224 8.55 -30.47 -20.66
CA PRO A 224 8.08 -31.85 -20.81
C PRO A 224 9.21 -32.91 -20.71
N ASP A 225 10.47 -32.50 -20.83
CA ASP A 225 11.61 -33.41 -20.96
C ASP A 225 12.36 -33.71 -19.64
N ILE A 226 12.05 -33.04 -18.53
CA ILE A 226 12.74 -33.26 -17.24
C ILE A 226 11.90 -34.16 -16.34
N LYS A 227 12.17 -35.47 -16.38
CA LYS A 227 11.49 -36.51 -15.57
C LYS A 227 12.36 -36.95 -14.38
N GLY A 228 12.56 -36.07 -13.40
CA GLY A 228 13.20 -36.42 -12.13
C GLY A 228 12.20 -37.02 -11.13
N MET A 229 12.60 -38.02 -10.34
CA MET A 229 11.78 -38.59 -9.25
C MET A 229 11.55 -37.62 -8.08
N PHE A 230 12.41 -36.61 -7.94
CA PHE A 230 12.32 -35.58 -6.92
C PHE A 230 12.01 -34.23 -7.56
N LYS A 231 10.97 -33.56 -7.05
CA LYS A 231 10.71 -32.16 -7.41
C LYS A 231 11.75 -31.29 -6.70
N GLU A 232 12.50 -30.49 -7.46
CA GLU A 232 13.40 -29.49 -6.89
C GLU A 232 12.64 -28.57 -5.93
N ARG A 233 13.21 -28.27 -4.75
CA ARG A 233 12.64 -27.27 -3.84
C ARG A 233 12.77 -25.91 -4.50
N MET A 234 11.73 -25.51 -5.20
CA MET A 234 11.74 -24.29 -5.99
C MET A 234 11.63 -23.08 -5.07
N HIS A 235 12.70 -22.29 -5.02
CA HIS A 235 12.68 -21.00 -4.36
C HIS A 235 11.78 -20.03 -5.13
N LYS A 236 10.92 -19.32 -4.40
CA LYS A 236 10.10 -18.25 -4.98
C LYS A 236 11.02 -17.22 -5.63
N LYS A 237 10.73 -16.86 -6.88
CA LYS A 237 11.49 -15.80 -7.57
C LYS A 237 11.04 -14.43 -7.06
N PRO A 238 11.96 -13.45 -6.94
CA PRO A 238 11.59 -12.09 -6.58
C PRO A 238 10.58 -11.49 -7.56
N ILE A 239 9.71 -10.62 -7.06
CA ILE A 239 8.82 -9.82 -7.91
C ILE A 239 9.66 -8.87 -8.78
N THR A 240 9.30 -8.78 -10.06
CA THR A 240 9.99 -7.93 -11.04
C THR A 240 9.20 -6.65 -11.34
N VAL A 241 9.86 -5.66 -11.94
CA VAL A 241 9.20 -4.42 -12.42
C VAL A 241 8.04 -4.75 -13.37
N ALA A 242 8.22 -5.72 -14.28
CA ALA A 242 7.17 -6.14 -15.21
C ALA A 242 5.95 -6.78 -14.50
N ASP A 243 6.14 -7.42 -13.34
CA ASP A 243 5.02 -7.91 -12.53
C ASP A 243 4.25 -6.76 -11.88
N ILE A 244 4.99 -5.72 -11.43
CA ILE A 244 4.43 -4.49 -10.85
C ILE A 244 3.67 -3.70 -11.90
N ASP A 245 4.21 -3.52 -13.11
CA ASP A 245 3.54 -2.82 -14.22
C ASP A 245 2.20 -3.46 -14.57
N GLU A 246 2.19 -4.78 -14.72
CA GLU A 246 0.95 -5.51 -15.02
C GLU A 246 -0.05 -5.43 -13.86
N ALA A 247 0.43 -5.46 -12.60
CA ALA A 247 -0.42 -5.23 -11.43
C ALA A 247 -1.04 -3.83 -11.43
N CYS A 248 -0.24 -2.79 -11.72
CA CYS A 248 -0.70 -1.41 -11.85
C CYS A 248 -1.75 -1.27 -12.97
N ARG A 249 -1.53 -1.89 -14.14
CA ARG A 249 -2.49 -1.91 -15.24
C ARG A 249 -3.84 -2.50 -14.79
N GLN A 250 -3.83 -3.63 -14.09
CA GLN A 250 -5.05 -4.25 -13.56
C GLN A 250 -5.75 -3.41 -12.49
N LEU A 251 -5.01 -2.75 -11.61
CA LEU A 251 -5.57 -1.87 -10.58
C LEU A 251 -6.20 -0.61 -11.17
N LYS A 252 -5.61 -0.06 -12.24
CA LYS A 252 -6.15 1.10 -12.95
C LYS A 252 -7.49 0.77 -13.60
N LEU A 253 -7.63 -0.40 -14.22
CA LEU A 253 -8.91 -0.89 -14.76
C LEU A 253 -10.00 -1.03 -13.68
N LYS A 254 -9.61 -1.29 -12.43
CA LYS A 254 -10.51 -1.39 -11.27
C LYS A 254 -10.73 -0.05 -10.56
N ASN A 255 -10.20 1.06 -11.09
CA ASN A 255 -10.24 2.39 -10.46
C ASN A 255 -9.71 2.39 -9.00
N VAL A 256 -8.71 1.56 -8.70
CA VAL A 256 -8.10 1.48 -7.35
C VAL A 256 -6.93 2.45 -7.20
N ILE A 257 -6.15 2.61 -8.26
CA ILE A 257 -5.05 3.57 -8.38
C ILE A 257 -5.36 4.58 -9.50
N TYR A 258 -4.83 5.79 -9.38
CA TYR A 258 -5.14 6.94 -10.24
C TYR A 258 -4.14 7.11 -11.39
#